data_AF-A2EC62-F1
#
_entry.id   AF-A2EC62-F1
#
_cell.length_a   1.000
_cell.length_b   1.000
_cell.length_c   1.000
_cell.angle_alpha   90.00
_cell.angle_beta   90.00
_cell.angle_gamma   90.00
#
_symmetry.space_group_name_H-M   'P 1'
#
loop_
_entity.id
_entity.type
_entity.pdbx_description
1 polymer ?
#
loop_
_entity_poly.entity_id
_entity_poly.type
_entity_poly.pdbx_seq_one_letter_code
_entity_poly.pdbx_strand_id
1 'polypeptide(L)'
;MNGFSSKDYSNLKSFELENYCYTGSISQNNFGYSNSLKVVRIYSEITTEEKFISNSSNIEEICFTNLKNETVNNDYVSPNIKNVTLIGPITILDHVFENCSSLISISIPTAISIGFSTFSNCKSLENVNIPNITNLGDSAFYSCLALKTIEFPKLTKVGYMAFTGCESLKNANITQLAEIGPLGFALCSVLETINFEEVISIGHSAFFRCYFLKNVNMPHLKNITEKSFQYCVALEMVNFEEATTISEYGFYQCESLKIVHIPHL
;
A
#
# COMPACT_ATOMS: atom_id res chain seq x y z
N MET A 1 20.58 19.89 11.54
CA MET A 1 20.50 21.37 11.47
C MET A 1 20.96 21.97 12.80
N ASN A 2 22.21 22.44 12.89
CA ASN A 2 22.79 22.81 14.18
C ASN A 2 22.14 24.11 14.72
N GLY A 3 21.62 24.04 15.96
CA GLY A 3 21.08 25.21 16.67
C GLY A 3 19.56 25.41 16.62
N PHE A 4 18.83 24.65 15.79
CA PHE A 4 17.37 24.69 15.79
C PHE A 4 16.79 23.49 16.56
N SER A 5 15.92 23.72 17.54
CA SER A 5 15.12 22.69 18.21
C SER A 5 13.68 23.15 18.36
N SER A 6 12.75 22.41 17.76
CA SER A 6 11.31 22.74 17.78
C SER A 6 10.69 22.74 19.17
N LYS A 7 11.28 22.02 20.14
CA LYS A 7 10.83 22.00 21.54
C LYS A 7 10.98 23.36 22.25
N ASP A 8 11.88 24.22 21.77
CA ASP A 8 12.14 25.54 22.36
C ASP A 8 11.06 26.57 21.95
N TYR A 9 10.13 26.19 21.06
CA TYR A 9 9.10 27.07 20.51
C TYR A 9 7.69 26.53 20.78
N SER A 10 7.11 26.88 21.94
CA SER A 10 5.80 26.41 22.38
C SER A 10 4.63 26.72 21.42
N ASN A 11 4.77 27.75 20.57
CA ASN A 11 3.74 28.17 19.62
C ASN A 11 4.04 27.80 18.15
N LEU A 12 5.18 27.17 17.86
CA LEU A 12 5.56 26.82 16.48
C LEU A 12 4.62 25.74 15.92
N LYS A 13 3.85 26.07 14.89
CA LYS A 13 2.90 25.14 14.25
C LYS A 13 3.43 24.48 12.98
N SER A 14 4.29 25.18 12.26
CA SER A 14 4.86 24.72 11.00
C SER A 14 6.32 25.13 10.93
N PHE A 15 7.13 24.25 10.35
CA PHE A 15 8.50 24.53 9.97
C PHE A 15 8.64 24.30 8.47
N GLU A 16 9.20 25.27 7.76
CA GLU A 16 9.38 25.21 6.32
C GLU A 16 10.79 25.70 5.96
N LEU A 17 11.48 24.93 5.13
CA LEU A 17 12.82 25.24 4.67
C LEU A 17 12.88 25.14 3.14
N GLU A 18 13.11 26.29 2.52
CA GLU A 18 13.15 26.47 1.08
C GLU A 18 14.32 25.72 0.42
N ASN A 19 14.28 25.63 -0.91
CA ASN A 19 15.31 25.00 -1.71
C ASN A 19 16.69 25.63 -1.45
N TYR A 20 17.72 24.79 -1.37
CA TYR A 20 19.14 25.18 -1.24
C TYR A 20 19.51 26.01 0.01
N CYS A 21 18.61 26.18 0.98
CA CYS A 21 18.89 26.90 2.22
C CYS A 21 19.71 26.09 3.24
N TYR A 22 19.73 24.76 3.11
CA TYR A 22 20.45 23.90 4.02
C TYR A 22 20.99 22.65 3.30
N THR A 23 22.15 22.18 3.75
CA THR A 23 22.68 20.87 3.38
C THR A 23 23.17 20.18 4.64
N GLY A 24 22.64 19.00 4.95
CA GLY A 24 23.09 18.21 6.09
C GLY A 24 22.00 17.33 6.69
N SER A 25 22.30 16.75 7.86
CA SER A 25 21.40 15.82 8.54
C SER A 25 20.37 16.54 9.41
N ILE A 26 19.15 16.01 9.44
CA ILE A 26 18.14 16.33 10.45
C ILE A 26 17.98 15.16 11.42
N SER A 27 17.73 15.46 12.69
CA SER A 27 17.61 14.44 13.73
C SER A 27 16.53 14.77 14.75
N GLN A 28 16.39 13.91 15.77
CA GLN A 28 15.38 14.08 16.80
C GLN A 28 15.54 15.41 17.54
N ASN A 29 16.75 15.95 17.59
CA ASN A 29 17.02 17.24 18.22
C ASN A 29 16.37 18.41 17.46
N ASN A 30 16.08 18.26 16.17
CA ASN A 30 15.44 19.29 15.36
C ASN A 30 13.92 19.28 15.53
N PHE A 31 13.28 18.13 15.34
CA PHE A 31 11.81 18.04 15.26
C PHE A 31 11.15 17.19 16.35
N GLY A 32 11.94 16.50 17.17
CA GLY A 32 11.51 15.74 18.34
C GLY A 32 10.93 16.61 19.46
N TYR A 33 10.05 16.00 20.27
CA TYR A 33 9.55 16.56 21.54
C TYR A 33 8.74 17.86 21.43
N SER A 34 8.34 18.27 20.22
CA SER A 34 7.47 19.44 20.07
C SER A 34 6.02 19.13 20.46
N ASN A 35 5.45 19.97 21.32
CA ASN A 35 4.05 19.90 21.72
C ASN A 35 3.09 20.64 20.77
N SER A 36 3.63 21.34 19.77
CA SER A 36 2.88 22.31 18.96
C SER A 36 3.09 22.16 17.46
N LEU A 37 4.25 21.64 17.03
CA LEU A 37 4.61 21.48 15.64
C LEU A 37 3.75 20.39 14.99
N LYS A 38 3.07 20.76 13.92
CA LYS A 38 2.19 19.88 13.13
C LYS A 38 2.73 19.57 11.75
N VAL A 39 3.50 20.48 11.16
CA VAL A 39 3.91 20.41 9.76
C VAL A 39 5.40 20.65 9.65
N VAL A 40 6.11 19.76 8.95
CA VAL A 40 7.53 19.90 8.62
C VAL A 40 7.72 19.75 7.11
N ARG A 41 8.16 20.83 6.46
CA ARG A 41 8.48 20.84 5.03
C ARG A 41 9.93 21.23 4.81
N ILE A 42 10.66 20.42 4.06
CA ILE A 42 12.06 20.68 3.73
C ILE A 42 12.28 20.38 2.25
N TYR A 43 12.52 21.44 1.49
CA TYR A 43 12.86 21.37 0.07
C TYR A 43 14.38 21.43 -0.16
N SER A 44 15.16 21.49 0.91
CA SER A 44 16.62 21.46 0.87
C SER A 44 17.19 20.04 0.84
N GLU A 45 18.43 19.91 0.41
CA GLU A 45 19.11 18.62 0.30
C GLU A 45 19.52 18.12 1.68
N ILE A 46 18.91 17.02 2.15
CA ILE A 46 19.10 16.55 3.52
C ILE A 46 19.30 15.04 3.62
N THR A 47 19.86 14.61 4.74
CA THR A 47 19.75 13.23 5.23
C THR A 47 18.94 13.17 6.53
N THR A 48 18.47 12.00 6.93
CA THR A 48 17.84 11.79 8.25
C THR A 48 18.66 10.89 9.14
N GLU A 49 18.84 11.29 10.40
CA GLU A 49 19.34 10.43 11.46
C GLU A 49 18.20 9.60 12.04
N GLU A 50 18.56 8.50 12.71
CA GLU A 50 17.60 7.71 13.46
C GLU A 50 16.76 8.59 14.39
N LYS A 51 15.49 8.25 14.50
CA LYS A 51 14.48 8.81 15.40
C LYS A 51 14.10 10.26 15.16
N PHE A 52 14.28 10.80 13.95
CA PHE A 52 14.22 12.25 13.72
C PHE A 52 12.89 12.95 14.10
N ILE A 53 11.73 12.28 14.05
CA ILE A 53 10.47 12.82 14.61
C ILE A 53 9.92 12.01 15.80
N SER A 54 10.67 11.05 16.33
CA SER A 54 10.21 10.29 17.49
C SER A 54 9.90 11.22 18.68
N ASN A 55 8.91 10.83 19.49
CA ASN A 55 8.33 11.67 20.56
C ASN A 55 7.66 12.96 20.07
N SER A 56 7.17 13.00 18.82
CA SER A 56 6.44 14.14 18.24
C SER A 56 5.07 13.72 17.76
N SER A 57 4.21 13.33 18.71
CA SER A 57 2.87 12.84 18.40
C SER A 57 1.96 13.87 17.73
N ASN A 58 2.33 15.15 17.70
CA ASN A 58 1.54 16.23 17.10
C ASN A 58 1.78 16.40 15.60
N ILE A 59 2.82 15.79 15.03
CA ILE A 59 3.15 15.97 13.61
C ILE A 59 2.10 15.23 12.79
N GLU A 60 1.46 15.99 11.90
CA GLU A 60 0.41 15.58 10.98
C GLU A 60 0.92 15.52 9.52
N GLU A 61 1.99 16.26 9.19
CA GLU A 61 2.52 16.31 7.83
C GLU A 61 4.06 16.39 7.79
N ILE A 62 4.63 15.57 6.90
CA ILE A 62 6.04 15.62 6.50
C ILE A 62 6.13 15.74 4.98
N CYS A 63 6.93 16.69 4.49
CA CYS A 63 7.23 16.85 3.07
C CYS A 63 8.72 17.11 2.85
N PHE A 64 9.47 16.12 2.37
CA PHE A 64 10.89 16.22 2.06
C PHE A 64 11.12 15.90 0.59
N THR A 65 11.65 16.84 -0.19
CA THR A 65 11.72 16.67 -1.66
C THR A 65 13.12 16.40 -2.21
N ASN A 66 14.17 16.50 -1.39
CA ASN A 66 15.57 16.35 -1.81
C ASN A 66 16.36 15.46 -0.82
N LEU A 67 15.85 14.26 -0.54
CA LEU A 67 16.49 13.29 0.35
C LEU A 67 17.69 12.60 -0.32
N LYS A 68 18.81 12.49 0.38
CA LYS A 68 20.03 11.80 -0.08
C LYS A 68 20.11 10.37 0.45
N ASN A 69 19.70 9.39 -0.36
CA ASN A 69 19.81 7.95 -0.05
C ASN A 69 19.25 7.62 1.34
N GLU A 70 17.93 7.70 1.49
CA GLU A 70 17.27 7.52 2.78
C GLU A 70 16.64 6.15 2.92
N THR A 71 16.77 5.61 4.13
CA THR A 71 16.01 4.45 4.56
C THR A 71 14.83 4.94 5.40
N VAL A 72 13.63 4.77 4.88
CA VAL A 72 12.40 5.06 5.59
C VAL A 72 12.13 3.90 6.53
N ASN A 73 12.19 4.19 7.83
CA ASN A 73 11.98 3.28 8.95
C ASN A 73 10.92 3.88 9.90
N ASN A 74 10.72 3.28 11.08
CA ASN A 74 9.77 3.75 12.10
C ASN A 74 10.01 5.18 12.62
N ASP A 75 11.09 5.85 12.22
CA ASP A 75 11.43 7.20 12.63
C ASP A 75 10.61 8.27 11.91
N TYR A 76 9.89 7.91 10.85
CA TYR A 76 8.95 8.76 10.11
C TYR A 76 7.52 8.71 10.67
N VAL A 77 7.32 8.08 11.83
CA VAL A 77 6.00 7.72 12.36
C VAL A 77 5.58 8.62 13.50
N SER A 78 4.36 9.16 13.37
CA SER A 78 3.60 9.83 14.42
C SER A 78 2.18 9.26 14.44
N PRO A 79 1.56 9.02 15.61
CA PRO A 79 0.17 8.53 15.67
C PRO A 79 -0.84 9.44 14.94
N ASN A 80 -0.52 10.72 14.78
CA ASN A 80 -1.36 11.69 14.09
C ASN A 80 -0.88 12.03 12.67
N ILE A 81 0.11 11.31 12.13
CA ILE A 81 0.58 11.55 10.77
C ILE A 81 -0.57 11.30 9.77
N LYS A 82 -0.80 12.28 8.89
CA LYS A 82 -1.84 12.25 7.86
C LYS A 82 -1.24 12.24 6.46
N ASN A 83 -0.20 13.03 6.24
CA ASN A 83 0.39 13.23 4.92
C ASN A 83 1.90 13.05 4.98
N VAL A 84 2.44 12.21 4.10
CA VAL A 84 3.88 12.02 3.95
C VAL A 84 4.27 12.11 2.49
N THR A 85 5.19 13.01 2.17
CA THR A 85 5.81 13.14 0.85
C THR A 85 7.31 13.05 0.99
N LEU A 86 7.93 12.06 0.35
CA LEU A 86 9.37 11.82 0.39
C LEU A 86 9.89 11.64 -1.05
N ILE A 87 10.80 12.51 -1.48
CA ILE A 87 11.42 12.45 -2.80
C ILE A 87 12.94 12.43 -2.65
N GLY A 88 13.55 11.47 -3.31
CA GLY A 88 14.96 11.12 -3.22
C GLY A 88 15.15 9.63 -3.52
N PRO A 89 16.35 9.06 -3.50
CA PRO A 89 16.52 7.62 -3.52
C PRO A 89 16.05 7.05 -2.17
N ILE A 90 14.91 6.35 -2.16
CA ILE A 90 14.26 5.86 -0.93
C ILE A 90 14.19 4.34 -0.91
N THR A 91 14.58 3.75 0.22
CA THR A 91 14.27 2.36 0.57
C THR A 91 13.27 2.35 1.72
N ILE A 92 12.17 1.62 1.59
CA ILE A 92 11.13 1.51 2.64
C ILE A 92 11.29 0.18 3.38
N LEU A 93 11.43 0.23 4.70
CA LEU A 93 11.51 -0.96 5.54
C LEU A 93 10.14 -1.57 5.86
N ASP A 94 10.17 -2.71 6.54
CA ASP A 94 8.98 -3.37 7.06
C ASP A 94 8.34 -2.55 8.18
N HIS A 95 7.02 -2.70 8.34
CA HIS A 95 6.21 -2.14 9.43
C HIS A 95 6.19 -0.61 9.58
N VAL A 96 6.81 0.14 8.65
CA VAL A 96 7.07 1.57 8.88
C VAL A 96 5.84 2.37 9.23
N PHE A 97 4.77 2.30 8.44
CA PHE A 97 3.53 3.01 8.73
C PHE A 97 2.47 2.08 9.33
N GLU A 98 2.84 0.93 9.90
CA GLU A 98 1.88 0.02 10.50
C GLU A 98 1.06 0.74 11.59
N ASN A 99 -0.25 0.54 11.59
CA ASN A 99 -1.21 1.17 12.50
C ASN A 99 -1.24 2.71 12.45
N CYS A 100 -0.70 3.35 11.42
CA CYS A 100 -0.89 4.78 11.16
C CYS A 100 -2.32 5.05 10.68
N SER A 101 -3.30 4.84 11.56
CA SER A 101 -4.73 4.90 11.25
C SER A 101 -5.20 6.30 10.81
N SER A 102 -4.44 7.34 11.12
CA SER A 102 -4.66 8.72 10.67
C SER A 102 -4.05 9.03 9.29
N LEU A 103 -3.19 8.16 8.74
CA LEU A 103 -2.52 8.40 7.46
C LEU A 103 -3.55 8.41 6.34
N ILE A 104 -3.62 9.52 5.60
CA ILE A 104 -4.55 9.76 4.48
C ILE A 104 -3.83 9.63 3.14
N SER A 105 -2.60 10.13 3.06
CA SER A 105 -1.83 10.20 1.81
C SER A 105 -0.35 9.89 2.02
N ILE A 106 0.19 9.04 1.13
CA ILE A 106 1.62 8.72 1.04
C ILE A 106 2.09 8.97 -0.40
N SER A 107 3.21 9.68 -0.56
CA SER A 107 3.83 9.93 -1.87
C SER A 107 5.33 9.70 -1.80
N ILE A 108 5.77 8.58 -2.38
CA ILE A 108 7.19 8.18 -2.44
C ILE A 108 7.47 7.70 -3.88
N PRO A 109 7.49 8.61 -4.87
CA PRO A 109 7.43 8.24 -6.29
C PRO A 109 8.63 7.43 -6.78
N THR A 110 9.74 7.50 -6.06
CA THR A 110 11.01 6.84 -6.36
C THR A 110 11.16 5.46 -5.71
N ALA A 111 10.29 5.09 -4.78
CA ALA A 111 10.38 3.79 -4.13
C ALA A 111 10.08 2.66 -5.13
N ILE A 112 10.89 1.60 -5.04
CA ILE A 112 10.82 0.41 -5.88
C ILE A 112 10.27 -0.81 -5.13
N SER A 113 10.13 -0.71 -3.80
CA SER A 113 9.65 -1.77 -2.93
C SER A 113 8.83 -1.20 -1.79
N ILE A 114 7.83 -1.98 -1.36
CA ILE A 114 7.09 -1.78 -0.12
C ILE A 114 7.34 -3.03 0.73
N GLY A 115 7.77 -2.83 1.98
CA GLY A 115 8.11 -3.91 2.91
C GLY A 115 6.90 -4.65 3.46
N PHE A 116 7.19 -5.65 4.29
CA PHE A 116 6.18 -6.43 5.02
C PHE A 116 5.35 -5.51 5.93
N SER A 117 4.03 -5.61 5.85
CA SER A 117 3.07 -4.87 6.69
C SER A 117 3.24 -3.35 6.73
N THR A 118 3.96 -2.73 5.78
CA THR A 118 4.34 -1.31 5.83
C THR A 118 3.16 -0.36 6.05
N PHE A 119 1.99 -0.61 5.46
CA PHE A 119 0.78 0.20 5.64
C PHE A 119 -0.36 -0.59 6.28
N SER A 120 -0.06 -1.72 6.94
CA SER A 120 -1.07 -2.54 7.61
C SER A 120 -1.84 -1.71 8.65
N ASN A 121 -3.17 -1.80 8.63
CA ASN A 121 -4.10 -1.03 9.45
C ASN A 121 -4.03 0.51 9.30
N CYS A 122 -3.50 1.03 8.18
CA CYS A 122 -3.67 2.43 7.79
C CYS A 122 -5.12 2.69 7.31
N LYS A 123 -6.07 2.69 8.25
CA LYS A 123 -7.51 2.68 7.96
C LYS A 123 -8.01 3.89 7.17
N SER A 124 -7.35 5.04 7.30
CA SER A 124 -7.71 6.27 6.57
C SER A 124 -6.95 6.47 5.27
N LEU A 125 -6.07 5.53 4.88
CA LEU A 125 -5.20 5.72 3.71
C LEU A 125 -6.02 5.65 2.43
N GLU A 126 -6.17 6.78 1.76
CA GLU A 126 -6.94 6.91 0.52
C GLU A 126 -6.03 6.99 -0.70
N ASN A 127 -4.89 7.69 -0.58
CA ASN A 127 -4.05 8.07 -1.70
C ASN A 127 -2.63 7.49 -1.55
N VAL A 128 -2.24 6.65 -2.51
CA VAL A 128 -0.90 6.03 -2.55
C VAL A 128 -0.25 6.37 -3.88
N ASN A 129 0.76 7.24 -3.84
CA ASN A 129 1.58 7.60 -5.00
C ASN A 129 2.97 6.94 -4.89
N ILE A 130 3.03 5.66 -5.26
CA ILE A 130 4.26 4.85 -5.28
C ILE A 130 4.27 3.99 -6.56
N PRO A 131 4.32 4.61 -7.76
CA PRO A 131 3.97 3.95 -9.02
C PRO A 131 5.04 2.98 -9.55
N ASN A 132 6.26 3.06 -9.03
CA ASN A 132 7.42 2.33 -9.55
C ASN A 132 7.73 1.03 -8.82
N ILE A 133 6.85 0.56 -7.93
CA ILE A 133 7.11 -0.65 -7.16
C ILE A 133 7.17 -1.89 -8.07
N THR A 134 8.18 -2.71 -7.82
CA THR A 134 8.32 -4.05 -8.41
C THR A 134 8.19 -5.14 -7.36
N ASN A 135 8.29 -4.79 -6.08
CA ASN A 135 8.21 -5.70 -4.94
C ASN A 135 7.20 -5.19 -3.92
N LEU A 136 6.32 -6.08 -3.46
CA LEU A 136 5.31 -5.81 -2.44
C LEU A 136 5.38 -6.91 -1.38
N GLY A 137 5.68 -6.53 -0.13
CA GLY A 137 5.72 -7.45 1.00
C GLY A 137 4.35 -7.99 1.38
N ASP A 138 4.34 -9.10 2.13
CA ASP A 138 3.10 -9.66 2.66
C ASP A 138 2.40 -8.66 3.59
N SER A 139 1.07 -8.67 3.59
CA SER A 139 0.22 -7.79 4.39
C SER A 139 0.48 -6.28 4.24
N ALA A 140 1.19 -5.85 3.18
CA ALA A 140 1.63 -4.46 3.01
C ALA A 140 0.51 -3.42 3.13
N PHE A 141 -0.70 -3.72 2.65
CA PHE A 141 -1.90 -2.87 2.77
C PHE A 141 -3.04 -3.61 3.48
N TYR A 142 -2.72 -4.55 4.38
CA TYR A 142 -3.73 -5.26 5.16
C TYR A 142 -4.66 -4.28 5.89
N SER A 143 -5.97 -4.40 5.74
CA SER A 143 -6.97 -3.58 6.44
C SER A 143 -6.85 -2.07 6.16
N CYS A 144 -6.39 -1.68 4.97
CA CYS A 144 -6.47 -0.31 4.47
C CYS A 144 -7.90 0.02 4.00
N LEU A 145 -8.82 0.20 4.96
CA LEU A 145 -10.26 0.29 4.71
C LEU A 145 -10.68 1.39 3.72
N ALA A 146 -9.97 2.53 3.70
CA ALA A 146 -10.28 3.68 2.84
C ALA A 146 -9.55 3.68 1.48
N LEU A 147 -8.68 2.70 1.20
CA LEU A 147 -7.87 2.68 -0.02
C LEU A 147 -8.78 2.42 -1.23
N LYS A 148 -8.90 3.40 -2.14
CA LYS A 148 -9.84 3.34 -3.27
C LYS A 148 -9.22 2.78 -4.54
N THR A 149 -7.96 3.13 -4.79
CA THR A 149 -7.26 2.83 -6.03
C THR A 149 -5.79 2.55 -5.77
N ILE A 150 -5.21 1.65 -6.56
CA ILE A 150 -3.76 1.43 -6.63
C ILE A 150 -3.29 1.45 -8.08
N GLU A 151 -2.11 2.04 -8.31
CA GLU A 151 -1.45 2.12 -9.61
C GLU A 151 -0.04 1.53 -9.50
N PHE A 152 0.07 0.22 -9.70
CA PHE A 152 1.33 -0.54 -9.58
C PHE A 152 1.64 -1.29 -10.89
N PRO A 153 1.85 -0.59 -12.01
CA PRO A 153 1.94 -1.21 -13.34
C PRO A 153 3.10 -2.21 -13.49
N LYS A 154 4.16 -2.08 -12.68
CA LYS A 154 5.36 -2.93 -12.73
C LYS A 154 5.36 -4.07 -11.71
N LEU A 155 4.33 -4.17 -10.88
CA LEU A 155 4.26 -5.20 -9.86
C LEU A 155 3.89 -6.54 -10.51
N THR A 156 4.72 -7.55 -10.29
CA THR A 156 4.54 -8.89 -10.86
C THR A 156 3.92 -9.89 -9.89
N LYS A 157 3.94 -9.58 -8.59
CA LYS A 157 3.46 -10.46 -7.53
C LYS A 157 2.76 -9.71 -6.42
N VAL A 158 1.60 -10.22 -6.02
CA VAL A 158 0.89 -9.84 -4.80
C VAL A 158 1.15 -10.91 -3.74
N GLY A 159 1.68 -10.50 -2.58
CA GLY A 159 2.02 -11.41 -1.48
C GLY A 159 0.81 -11.92 -0.68
N TYR A 160 1.11 -12.71 0.36
CA TYR A 160 0.11 -13.18 1.32
C TYR A 160 -0.60 -11.99 1.98
N MET A 161 -1.93 -11.97 1.91
CA MET A 161 -2.79 -10.94 2.50
C MET A 161 -2.47 -9.48 2.13
N ALA A 162 -1.74 -9.23 1.05
CA ALA A 162 -1.18 -7.90 0.78
C ALA A 162 -2.25 -6.79 0.66
N PHE A 163 -3.45 -7.09 0.17
CA PHE A 163 -4.60 -6.17 0.12
C PHE A 163 -5.82 -6.70 0.87
N THR A 164 -5.68 -7.69 1.76
CA THR A 164 -6.84 -8.24 2.49
C THR A 164 -7.55 -7.14 3.27
N GLY A 165 -8.87 -7.04 3.12
CA GLY A 165 -9.68 -6.06 3.83
C GLY A 165 -9.54 -4.62 3.31
N CYS A 166 -9.00 -4.40 2.12
CA CYS A 166 -9.13 -3.11 1.44
C CYS A 166 -10.56 -2.94 0.92
N GLU A 167 -11.51 -2.74 1.83
CA GLU A 167 -12.95 -2.78 1.54
C GLU A 167 -13.42 -1.68 0.58
N SER A 168 -12.68 -0.57 0.46
CA SER A 168 -12.96 0.50 -0.51
C SER A 168 -12.23 0.34 -1.84
N LEU A 169 -11.38 -0.69 -2.01
CA LEU A 169 -10.54 -0.85 -3.20
C LEU A 169 -11.40 -1.25 -4.39
N LYS A 170 -11.71 -0.27 -5.23
CA LYS A 170 -12.56 -0.44 -6.41
C LYS A 170 -11.74 -0.79 -7.66
N ASN A 171 -10.56 -0.20 -7.80
CA ASN A 171 -9.71 -0.36 -8.98
C ASN A 171 -8.26 -0.69 -8.59
N ALA A 172 -7.72 -1.76 -9.17
CA ALA A 172 -6.30 -2.11 -9.05
C ALA A 172 -5.67 -2.17 -10.44
N ASN A 173 -4.83 -1.19 -10.77
CA ASN A 173 -4.10 -1.15 -12.04
C ASN A 173 -2.73 -1.82 -11.87
N ILE A 174 -2.66 -3.11 -12.21
CA ILE A 174 -1.45 -3.95 -12.09
C ILE A 174 -1.24 -4.71 -13.41
N THR A 175 -0.59 -4.07 -14.39
CA THR A 175 -0.52 -4.58 -15.77
C THR A 175 0.40 -5.77 -15.99
N GLN A 176 1.32 -6.06 -15.07
CA GLN A 176 2.32 -7.14 -15.19
C GLN A 176 2.12 -8.25 -14.16
N LEU A 177 0.93 -8.33 -13.54
CA LEU A 177 0.68 -9.27 -12.46
C LEU A 177 0.68 -10.71 -12.96
N ALA A 178 1.58 -11.54 -12.42
CA ALA A 178 1.68 -12.96 -12.73
C ALA A 178 1.20 -13.85 -11.58
N GLU A 179 1.44 -13.45 -10.33
CA GLU A 179 1.16 -14.25 -9.15
C GLU A 179 0.35 -13.49 -8.10
N ILE A 180 -0.69 -14.14 -7.57
CA ILE A 180 -1.48 -13.64 -6.44
C ILE A 180 -1.36 -14.63 -5.29
N GLY A 181 -0.82 -14.18 -4.17
CA GLY A 181 -0.67 -14.99 -2.96
C GLY A 181 -2.00 -15.32 -2.29
N PRO A 182 -1.99 -16.23 -1.30
CA PRO A 182 -3.19 -16.56 -0.56
C PRO A 182 -3.79 -15.33 0.12
N LEU A 183 -5.11 -15.24 0.07
CA LEU A 183 -5.89 -14.09 0.56
C LEU A 183 -5.52 -12.74 -0.08
N GLY A 184 -4.74 -12.69 -1.17
CA GLY A 184 -4.14 -11.44 -1.69
C GLY A 184 -5.10 -10.25 -1.84
N PHE A 185 -6.33 -10.49 -2.29
CA PHE A 185 -7.42 -9.51 -2.41
C PHE A 185 -8.67 -9.90 -1.61
N ALA A 186 -8.56 -10.80 -0.64
CA ALA A 186 -9.71 -11.24 0.16
C ALA A 186 -10.38 -10.03 0.84
N LEU A 187 -11.70 -10.02 0.91
CA LEU A 187 -12.50 -8.93 1.50
C LEU A 187 -12.35 -7.57 0.80
N CYS A 188 -11.77 -7.50 -0.40
CA CYS A 188 -11.90 -6.32 -1.27
C CYS A 188 -13.33 -6.27 -1.83
N SER A 189 -14.27 -5.87 -0.99
CA SER A 189 -15.70 -6.10 -1.18
C SER A 189 -16.29 -5.35 -2.36
N VAL A 190 -15.77 -4.16 -2.69
CA VAL A 190 -16.23 -3.31 -3.81
C VAL A 190 -15.40 -3.42 -5.08
N LEU A 191 -14.45 -4.37 -5.14
CA LEU A 191 -13.60 -4.59 -6.31
C LEU A 191 -14.45 -5.09 -7.48
N GLU A 192 -14.65 -4.25 -8.50
CA GLU A 192 -15.64 -4.51 -9.57
C GLU A 192 -15.05 -5.28 -10.76
N THR A 193 -13.87 -4.86 -11.21
CA THR A 193 -13.23 -5.40 -12.40
C THR A 193 -11.74 -5.56 -12.16
N ILE A 194 -11.24 -6.67 -12.65
CA ILE A 194 -9.84 -7.03 -12.60
C ILE A 194 -9.50 -7.55 -13.99
N ASN A 195 -8.59 -6.87 -14.69
CA ASN A 195 -8.00 -7.40 -15.92
C ASN A 195 -6.62 -7.96 -15.60
N PHE A 196 -6.56 -9.26 -15.31
CA PHE A 196 -5.36 -9.99 -14.91
C PHE A 196 -5.05 -11.07 -15.94
N GLU A 197 -4.95 -10.66 -17.22
CA GLU A 197 -4.71 -11.54 -18.35
C GLU A 197 -3.43 -12.38 -18.18
N GLU A 198 -2.38 -11.78 -17.63
CA GLU A 198 -1.07 -12.40 -17.39
C GLU A 198 -0.98 -13.29 -16.13
N VAL A 199 -2.06 -13.39 -15.34
CA VAL A 199 -2.02 -14.18 -14.09
C VAL A 199 -1.97 -15.67 -14.38
N ILE A 200 -0.92 -16.31 -13.89
CA ILE A 200 -0.65 -17.75 -14.04
C ILE A 200 -0.92 -18.55 -12.75
N SER A 201 -0.98 -17.87 -11.60
CA SER A 201 -1.13 -18.52 -10.29
C SER A 201 -1.89 -17.66 -9.29
N ILE A 202 -2.83 -18.28 -8.57
CA ILE A 202 -3.56 -17.68 -7.44
C ILE A 202 -3.51 -18.59 -6.22
N GLY A 203 -3.30 -18.01 -5.04
CA GLY A 203 -3.36 -18.71 -3.76
C GLY A 203 -4.79 -18.95 -3.27
N HIS A 204 -4.94 -19.80 -2.25
CA HIS A 204 -6.25 -20.08 -1.67
C HIS A 204 -6.93 -18.80 -1.18
N SER A 205 -8.24 -18.72 -1.37
CA SER A 205 -9.06 -17.57 -0.96
C SER A 205 -8.63 -16.21 -1.52
N ALA A 206 -7.87 -16.17 -2.63
CA ALA A 206 -7.32 -14.93 -3.20
C ALA A 206 -8.34 -13.79 -3.40
N PHE A 207 -9.58 -14.13 -3.79
CA PHE A 207 -10.70 -13.19 -3.98
C PHE A 207 -11.91 -13.54 -3.09
N PHE A 208 -11.66 -14.17 -1.94
CA PHE A 208 -12.73 -14.50 -1.00
C PHE A 208 -13.54 -13.26 -0.61
N ARG A 209 -14.87 -13.31 -0.79
CA ARG A 209 -15.80 -12.20 -0.50
C ARG A 209 -15.54 -10.90 -1.30
N CYS A 210 -15.04 -11.00 -2.52
CA CYS A 210 -15.10 -9.91 -3.49
C CYS A 210 -16.53 -9.79 -4.07
N TYR A 211 -17.46 -9.25 -3.29
CA TYR A 211 -18.89 -9.29 -3.57
C TYR A 211 -19.30 -8.62 -4.88
N PHE A 212 -18.57 -7.61 -5.34
CA PHE A 212 -18.86 -6.84 -6.56
C PHE A 212 -18.04 -7.26 -7.78
N LEU A 213 -17.19 -8.29 -7.67
CA LEU A 213 -16.37 -8.76 -8.78
C LEU A 213 -17.28 -9.42 -9.83
N LYS A 214 -17.39 -8.82 -11.02
CA LYS A 214 -18.36 -9.25 -12.06
C LYS A 214 -17.79 -10.19 -13.10
N ASN A 215 -16.59 -9.88 -13.60
CA ASN A 215 -15.97 -10.62 -14.69
C ASN A 215 -14.52 -10.90 -14.33
N VAL A 216 -14.08 -12.15 -14.53
CA VAL A 216 -12.70 -12.57 -14.32
C VAL A 216 -12.18 -13.19 -15.61
N ASN A 217 -11.13 -12.60 -16.16
CA ASN A 217 -10.41 -13.13 -17.33
C ASN A 217 -8.96 -13.42 -16.93
N MET A 218 -8.61 -14.69 -16.82
CA MET A 218 -7.26 -15.19 -16.48
C MET A 218 -6.97 -16.44 -17.33
N PRO A 219 -6.78 -16.28 -18.65
CA PRO A 219 -6.71 -17.42 -19.58
C PRO A 219 -5.55 -18.37 -19.25
N HIS A 220 -4.44 -17.86 -18.69
CA HIS A 220 -3.25 -18.65 -18.37
C HIS A 220 -3.27 -19.30 -16.97
N LEU A 221 -4.35 -19.12 -16.19
CA LEU A 221 -4.45 -19.70 -14.86
C LEU A 221 -4.67 -21.22 -14.96
N LYS A 222 -3.76 -22.01 -14.37
CA LYS A 222 -3.83 -23.48 -14.44
C LYS A 222 -4.70 -24.15 -13.38
N ASN A 223 -4.75 -23.54 -12.19
CA ASN A 223 -5.39 -24.13 -11.01
C ASN A 223 -6.28 -23.10 -10.32
N ILE A 224 -7.58 -23.41 -10.22
CA ILE A 224 -8.51 -22.65 -9.39
C ILE A 224 -8.43 -23.24 -7.97
N THR A 225 -7.86 -22.48 -7.05
CA THR A 225 -7.51 -22.96 -5.71
C THR A 225 -8.67 -22.86 -4.72
N GLU A 226 -8.50 -23.49 -3.54
CA GLU A 226 -9.52 -23.59 -2.50
C GLU A 226 -10.11 -22.21 -2.17
N LYS A 227 -11.45 -22.10 -2.25
CA LYS A 227 -12.21 -20.87 -1.92
C LYS A 227 -11.79 -19.61 -2.69
N SER A 228 -11.01 -19.74 -3.77
CA SER A 228 -10.42 -18.60 -4.51
C SER A 228 -11.42 -17.51 -4.86
N PHE A 229 -12.63 -17.86 -5.28
CA PHE A 229 -13.72 -16.92 -5.57
C PHE A 229 -14.95 -17.13 -4.66
N GLN A 230 -14.78 -17.77 -3.49
CA GLN A 230 -15.90 -18.05 -2.60
C GLN A 230 -16.60 -16.74 -2.16
N TYR A 231 -17.93 -16.72 -2.24
CA TYR A 231 -18.82 -15.55 -2.02
C TYR A 231 -18.60 -14.37 -2.99
N CYS A 232 -18.07 -14.59 -4.19
CA CYS A 232 -18.15 -13.58 -5.27
C CYS A 232 -19.56 -13.57 -5.87
N VAL A 233 -20.53 -13.03 -5.14
CA VAL A 233 -21.97 -13.14 -5.46
C VAL A 233 -22.36 -12.46 -6.77
N ALA A 234 -21.64 -11.41 -7.19
CA ALA A 234 -21.87 -10.70 -8.45
C ALA A 234 -21.10 -11.27 -9.65
N LEU A 235 -20.33 -12.35 -9.48
CA LEU A 235 -19.51 -12.93 -10.54
C LEU A 235 -20.41 -13.56 -11.60
N GLU A 236 -20.41 -13.01 -12.82
CA GLU A 236 -21.26 -13.43 -13.93
C GLU A 236 -20.52 -14.28 -14.96
N MET A 237 -19.25 -13.94 -15.22
CA MET A 237 -18.43 -14.59 -16.24
C MET A 237 -17.02 -14.87 -15.73
N VAL A 238 -16.54 -16.08 -16.03
CA VAL A 238 -15.14 -16.44 -15.87
C VAL A 238 -14.55 -17.04 -17.15
N ASN A 239 -13.31 -16.68 -17.45
CA ASN A 239 -12.50 -17.27 -18.51
C ASN A 239 -11.16 -17.77 -17.96
N PHE A 240 -10.97 -19.10 -17.97
CA PHE A 240 -9.75 -19.79 -17.54
C PHE A 240 -9.38 -20.87 -18.58
N GLU A 241 -8.84 -20.43 -19.72
CA GLU A 241 -8.59 -21.30 -20.88
C GLU A 241 -7.67 -22.48 -20.55
N GLU A 242 -6.59 -22.25 -19.80
CA GLU A 242 -5.60 -23.25 -19.42
C GLU A 242 -5.91 -23.98 -18.10
N ALA A 243 -7.03 -23.69 -17.44
CA ALA A 243 -7.34 -24.31 -16.16
C ALA A 243 -7.68 -25.80 -16.32
N THR A 244 -7.04 -26.62 -15.48
CA THR A 244 -7.18 -28.08 -15.45
C THR A 244 -7.70 -28.60 -14.11
N THR A 245 -7.77 -27.75 -13.09
CA THR A 245 -8.27 -28.13 -11.76
C THR A 245 -9.14 -27.05 -11.13
N ILE A 246 -10.17 -27.49 -10.40
CA ILE A 246 -10.97 -26.67 -9.49
C ILE A 246 -10.95 -27.35 -8.12
N SER A 247 -10.41 -26.65 -7.14
CA SER A 247 -10.35 -27.10 -5.74
C SER A 247 -11.67 -26.84 -5.00
N GLU A 248 -11.78 -27.40 -3.80
CA GLU A 248 -12.96 -27.26 -2.95
C GLU A 248 -13.41 -25.80 -2.81
N TYR A 249 -14.70 -25.58 -3.00
CA TYR A 249 -15.36 -24.28 -2.85
C TYR A 249 -14.83 -23.16 -3.77
N GLY A 250 -14.12 -23.46 -4.86
CA GLY A 250 -13.54 -22.46 -5.77
C GLY A 250 -14.54 -21.36 -6.18
N PHE A 251 -15.78 -21.73 -6.50
CA PHE A 251 -16.89 -20.81 -6.82
C PHE A 251 -18.08 -20.92 -5.85
N TYR A 252 -17.86 -21.36 -4.61
CA TYR A 252 -18.95 -21.52 -3.65
C TYR A 252 -19.66 -20.18 -3.43
N GLN A 253 -20.99 -20.15 -3.54
CA GLN A 253 -21.82 -18.95 -3.38
C GLN A 253 -21.53 -17.86 -4.43
N CYS A 254 -21.10 -18.25 -5.63
CA CYS A 254 -21.11 -17.39 -6.83
C CYS A 254 -22.49 -17.47 -7.51
N GLU A 255 -23.50 -16.85 -6.91
CA GLU A 255 -24.91 -17.03 -7.30
C GLU A 255 -25.26 -16.43 -8.68
N SER A 256 -24.50 -15.43 -9.15
CA SER A 256 -24.74 -14.76 -10.44
C SER A 256 -24.03 -15.42 -11.63
N LEU A 257 -23.30 -16.53 -11.42
CA LEU A 257 -22.42 -17.11 -12.42
C LEU A 257 -23.23 -17.72 -13.58
N LYS A 258 -23.04 -17.16 -14.79
CA LYS A 258 -23.77 -17.55 -16.01
C LYS A 258 -22.86 -18.20 -17.05
N ILE A 259 -21.61 -17.75 -17.14
CA ILE A 259 -20.67 -18.19 -18.17
C ILE A 259 -19.38 -18.65 -17.50
N VAL A 260 -19.04 -19.92 -17.71
CA VAL A 260 -17.81 -20.55 -17.21
C VAL A 260 -17.07 -21.15 -18.40
N HIS A 261 -15.98 -20.52 -18.83
CA HIS A 261 -15.14 -21.03 -19.90
C HIS A 261 -13.87 -21.68 -19.33
N ILE A 262 -13.88 -23.01 -19.28
CA ILE A 262 -12.78 -23.86 -18.78
C ILE A 262 -12.71 -25.12 -19.68
N PRO A 263 -12.09 -25.04 -20.87
CA PRO A 263 -12.15 -26.10 -21.88
C PRO A 263 -11.34 -27.36 -21.56
N HIS A 264 -10.47 -27.31 -20.54
CA HIS A 264 -9.53 -28.37 -20.18
C HIS A 264 -9.75 -28.96 -18.78
N LEU A 265 -10.93 -28.73 -18.18
CA LEU A 265 -11.32 -29.31 -16.89
C LEU A 265 -11.58 -30.83 -16.97
#